data_AF-A0A377KAL3-F1
#
_entry.id   AF-A0A377KAL3-F1
#
_cell.length_a   1.000
_cell.length_b   1.000
_cell.length_c   1.000
_cell.angle_alpha   90.00
_cell.angle_beta   90.00
_cell.angle_gamma   90.00
#
_symmetry.space_group_name_H-M   'P 1'
#
loop_
_entity.id
_entity.type
_entity.pdbx_description
1 polymer ?
#
loop_
_entity_poly.entity_id
_entity_poly.type
_entity_poly.pdbx_seq_one_letter_code
_entity_poly.pdbx_strand_id
1 'polypeptide(L)'
;MDSGNKVASKSSKYGKRLAKIAKALGNNINGTPVNYKVYMTSDVNAWAMANGCVRVYSGLMDMMNDNEIEGVLGHELGHVALGHSLAEMKASYAIVAARDAISATQRCGFPAFPFTIR
;
A
#
# COMPACT_ATOMS: atom_id res chain seq x y z
N MET A 1 0.76 11.33 -12.39
CA MET A 1 -0.45 10.63 -11.88
C MET A 1 -1.27 11.46 -10.87
N ASP A 2 -1.13 12.79 -10.81
CA ASP A 2 -1.99 13.67 -9.99
C ASP A 2 -2.91 14.58 -10.85
N SER A 3 -2.77 14.58 -12.20
CA SER A 3 -3.39 15.57 -13.09
C SER A 3 -4.90 15.43 -13.32
N GLY A 4 -5.55 14.36 -12.85
CA GLY A 4 -6.97 14.12 -13.09
C GLY A 4 -7.89 14.34 -11.88
N ASN A 5 -7.35 14.30 -10.65
CA ASN A 5 -8.17 14.25 -9.43
C ASN A 5 -8.10 15.56 -8.65
N LYS A 6 -9.28 16.07 -8.26
CA LYS A 6 -9.38 17.23 -7.36
C LYS A 6 -8.84 16.86 -5.99
N VAL A 7 -7.73 17.48 -5.59
CA VAL A 7 -7.16 17.27 -4.26
C VAL A 7 -7.90 18.15 -3.25
N ALA A 8 -8.29 17.59 -2.11
CA ALA A 8 -8.92 18.36 -1.05
C ALA A 8 -7.93 19.37 -0.46
N SER A 9 -8.40 20.58 -0.16
CA SER A 9 -7.58 21.56 0.56
C SER A 9 -7.26 21.05 1.97
N LYS A 10 -6.09 21.41 2.52
CA LYS A 10 -5.71 21.06 3.90
C LYS A 10 -6.69 21.61 4.95
N SER A 11 -7.42 22.67 4.62
CA SER A 11 -8.42 23.30 5.49
C SER A 11 -9.81 22.66 5.43
N SER A 12 -10.08 21.81 4.44
CA SER A 12 -11.36 21.11 4.28
C SER A 12 -11.62 20.10 5.41
N LYS A 13 -12.89 19.68 5.57
CA LYS A 13 -13.29 18.61 6.50
C LYS A 13 -12.37 17.38 6.34
N TYR A 14 -12.16 16.94 5.09
CA TYR A 14 -11.31 15.79 4.78
C TYR A 14 -9.83 16.06 5.02
N GLY A 15 -9.33 17.27 4.72
CA GLY A 15 -7.95 17.66 5.01
C GLY A 15 -7.61 17.62 6.51
N LYS A 16 -8.53 18.09 7.36
CA LYS A 16 -8.39 18.02 8.82
C LYS A 16 -8.43 16.59 9.35
N ARG A 17 -9.32 15.76 8.82
CA ARG A 17 -9.42 14.33 9.16
C ARG A 17 -8.15 13.59 8.76
N LEU A 18 -7.68 13.80 7.53
CA LEU A 18 -6.43 13.23 7.04
C LEU A 18 -5.24 13.67 7.89
N ALA A 19 -5.18 14.92 8.35
CA ALA A 19 -4.11 15.39 9.21
C ALA A 19 -4.08 14.68 10.57
N LYS A 20 -5.24 14.31 11.13
CA LYS A 20 -5.31 13.48 12.35
C LYS A 20 -4.76 12.08 12.11
N ILE A 21 -5.23 11.43 11.03
CA ILE A 21 -4.80 10.09 10.64
C ILE A 21 -3.29 10.07 10.35
N ALA A 22 -2.79 11.04 9.59
CA ALA A 22 -1.38 11.21 9.30
C ALA A 22 -0.52 11.40 10.56
N LYS A 23 -1.04 12.12 11.56
CA LYS A 23 -0.36 12.31 12.84
C LYS A 23 -0.29 11.01 13.65
N ALA A 24 -1.31 10.17 13.56
CA ALA A 24 -1.35 8.88 14.24
C ALA A 24 -0.44 7.84 13.57
N LEU A 25 -0.47 7.78 12.24
CA LEU A 25 0.37 6.90 11.42
C LEU A 25 1.84 7.33 11.35
N GLY A 26 2.11 8.61 11.62
CA GLY A 26 3.43 9.20 11.53
C GLY A 26 3.80 9.67 10.13
N ASN A 27 4.84 10.49 10.09
CA ASN A 27 5.25 11.22 8.88
C ASN A 27 6.48 10.59 8.25
N ASN A 28 6.97 9.48 8.80
CA ASN A 28 8.23 8.88 8.43
C ASN A 28 8.16 7.37 8.62
N ILE A 29 8.38 6.63 7.54
CA ILE A 29 8.45 5.18 7.55
C ILE A 29 9.86 4.81 7.12
N ASN A 30 10.64 4.21 8.02
CA ASN A 30 11.98 3.71 7.71
C ASN A 30 12.90 4.75 7.02
N GLY A 31 12.84 6.02 7.45
CA GLY A 31 13.60 7.13 6.86
C GLY A 31 12.95 7.81 5.65
N THR A 32 11.81 7.31 5.17
CA THR A 32 11.08 7.86 4.02
C THR A 32 9.95 8.78 4.47
N PRO A 33 9.92 10.05 4.03
CA PRO A 33 8.86 10.98 4.40
C PRO A 33 7.53 10.60 3.75
N VAL A 34 6.47 10.58 4.55
CA VAL A 34 5.12 10.20 4.11
C VAL A 34 4.32 11.44 3.70
N ASN A 35 3.77 11.41 2.48
CA ASN A 35 2.94 12.44 1.90
C ASN A 35 1.51 11.95 1.71
N TYR A 36 0.63 12.43 2.59
CA TYR A 36 -0.79 12.15 2.58
C TYR A 36 -1.55 13.19 1.73
N LYS A 37 -2.40 12.75 0.81
CA LYS A 37 -3.37 13.62 0.11
C LYS A 37 -4.74 12.96 0.05
N VAL A 38 -5.80 13.78 0.09
CA VAL A 38 -7.18 13.33 -0.16
C VAL A 38 -7.58 13.67 -1.59
N TYR A 39 -8.13 12.71 -2.32
CA TYR A 39 -8.81 12.96 -3.58
C TYR A 39 -10.32 13.09 -3.37
N MET A 40 -10.89 14.16 -3.89
CA MET A 40 -12.32 14.45 -3.87
C MET A 40 -12.99 13.64 -4.98
N THR A 41 -13.43 12.44 -4.64
CA THR A 41 -14.25 11.56 -5.49
C THR A 41 -15.27 10.82 -4.63
N SER A 42 -16.39 10.43 -5.24
CA SER A 42 -17.40 9.55 -4.64
C SER A 42 -16.91 8.11 -4.50
N ASP A 43 -15.81 7.76 -5.16
CA ASP A 43 -15.29 6.39 -5.14
C ASP A 43 -14.68 6.04 -3.77
N VAL A 44 -14.79 4.77 -3.42
CA VAL A 44 -14.32 4.20 -2.16
C VAL A 44 -12.97 3.54 -2.41
N ASN A 45 -11.88 4.26 -2.16
CA ASN A 45 -10.54 3.72 -2.34
C ASN A 45 -9.50 4.45 -1.45
N ALA A 46 -8.44 3.74 -1.07
CA ALA A 46 -7.24 4.31 -0.49
C ALA A 46 -6.04 3.43 -0.83
N TRP A 47 -4.86 4.03 -0.95
CA TRP A 47 -3.63 3.29 -1.23
C TRP A 47 -2.41 3.97 -0.60
N ALA A 48 -1.44 3.15 -0.23
CA ALA A 48 -0.16 3.56 0.34
C ALA A 48 0.98 2.91 -0.45
N MET A 49 2.05 3.66 -0.69
CA MET A 49 3.23 3.19 -1.39
C MET A 49 4.45 3.25 -0.48
N ALA A 50 5.43 2.36 -0.71
CA ALA A 50 6.70 2.30 0.03
C ALA A 50 7.59 3.53 -0.10
N ASN A 51 7.33 4.38 -1.10
CA ASN A 51 7.96 5.69 -1.22
C ASN A 51 7.30 6.78 -0.37
N GLY A 52 6.38 6.41 0.53
CA GLY A 52 5.67 7.34 1.41
C GLY A 52 4.47 8.04 0.78
N CYS A 53 4.05 7.70 -0.44
CA CYS A 53 2.83 8.31 -0.99
C CYS A 53 1.58 7.61 -0.46
N VAL A 54 0.72 8.34 0.25
CA VAL A 54 -0.58 7.86 0.71
C VAL A 54 -1.69 8.70 0.10
N ARG A 55 -2.68 8.04 -0.48
CA ARG A 55 -3.88 8.68 -1.05
C ARG A 55 -5.13 8.07 -0.48
N VAL A 56 -6.05 8.93 -0.06
CA VAL A 56 -7.34 8.53 0.52
C VAL A 56 -8.44 9.21 -0.28
N TYR A 57 -9.51 8.52 -0.61
CA TYR A 57 -10.62 9.10 -1.36
C TYR A 57 -11.69 9.61 -0.41
N SER A 58 -12.33 10.74 -0.72
CA SER A 58 -13.39 11.30 0.14
C SER A 58 -14.57 10.34 0.31
N GLY A 59 -14.91 9.54 -0.71
CA GLY A 59 -15.97 8.52 -0.62
C GLY A 59 -15.69 7.47 0.45
N LEU A 60 -14.44 6.99 0.55
CA LEU A 60 -14.03 6.10 1.66
C LEU A 60 -14.14 6.82 3.00
N MET A 61 -13.70 8.09 3.07
CA MET A 61 -13.80 8.88 4.30
C MET A 61 -15.24 9.10 4.75
N ASP A 62 -16.20 9.17 3.84
CA ASP A 62 -17.61 9.35 4.18
C ASP A 62 -18.29 8.06 4.66
N MET A 63 -17.77 6.88 4.26
CA MET A 63 -18.29 5.59 4.72
C MET A 63 -17.65 5.10 6.02
N MET A 64 -16.44 5.57 6.35
CA MET A 64 -15.67 5.09 7.51
C MET A 64 -15.23 6.21 8.45
N ASN A 65 -14.99 5.82 9.69
CA ASN A 65 -14.54 6.69 10.76
C ASN A 65 -13.03 6.93 10.65
N ASP A 66 -12.51 7.99 11.25
CA ASP A 66 -11.06 8.28 11.25
C ASP A 66 -10.24 7.10 11.80
N ASN A 67 -10.74 6.46 12.87
CA ASN A 67 -10.08 5.33 13.52
C ASN A 67 -10.06 4.06 12.64
N GLU A 68 -11.12 3.84 11.85
CA GLU A 68 -11.20 2.68 10.95
C GLU A 68 -10.25 2.84 9.77
N ILE A 69 -10.21 4.05 9.20
CA ILE A 69 -9.29 4.41 8.12
C ILE A 69 -7.85 4.36 8.60
N GLU A 70 -7.58 4.81 9.84
CA GLU A 70 -6.28 4.67 10.47
C GLU A 70 -5.87 3.20 10.63
N GLY A 71 -6.77 2.32 11.09
CA GLY A 71 -6.49 0.90 11.21
C GLY A 71 -6.15 0.23 9.88
N VAL A 72 -6.94 0.53 8.83
CA VAL A 72 -6.69 0.01 7.48
C VAL A 72 -5.38 0.56 6.92
N LEU A 73 -5.18 1.87 6.96
CA LEU A 73 -3.94 2.48 6.46
C LEU A 73 -2.73 2.01 7.28
N GLY A 74 -2.85 1.83 8.59
CA GLY A 74 -1.78 1.33 9.45
C GLY A 74 -1.43 -0.13 9.15
N HIS A 75 -2.41 -0.96 8.80
CA HIS A 75 -2.16 -2.33 8.32
C HIS A 75 -1.35 -2.31 7.02
N GLU A 76 -1.76 -1.50 6.05
CA GLU A 76 -1.05 -1.34 4.77
C GLU A 76 0.34 -0.72 4.93
N LEU A 77 0.47 0.30 5.78
CA LEU A 77 1.73 0.95 6.11
C LEU A 77 2.68 0.01 6.83
N GLY A 78 2.14 -0.86 7.70
CA GLY A 78 2.89 -1.90 8.39
C GLY A 78 3.49 -2.91 7.43
N HIS A 79 2.72 -3.39 6.44
CA HIS A 79 3.24 -4.28 5.38
C HIS A 79 4.32 -3.60 4.53
N VAL A 80 4.11 -2.32 4.23
CA VAL A 80 5.07 -1.49 3.50
C VAL A 80 6.36 -1.27 4.30
N ALA A 81 6.26 -0.96 5.60
CA ALA A 81 7.37 -0.69 6.50
C ALA A 81 8.19 -1.95 6.81
N LEU A 82 7.50 -3.06 7.07
CA LEU A 82 8.09 -4.38 7.28
C LEU A 82 8.60 -5.01 5.98
N GLY A 83 8.29 -4.39 4.84
CA GLY A 83 8.71 -4.85 3.52
C GLY A 83 8.28 -6.28 3.22
N HIS A 84 7.19 -6.78 3.82
CA HIS A 84 6.77 -8.17 3.65
C HIS A 84 6.59 -8.51 2.16
N SER A 85 6.05 -7.62 1.34
CA SER A 85 5.95 -7.83 -0.10
C SER A 85 7.33 -7.93 -0.79
N LEU A 86 8.32 -7.14 -0.36
CA LEU A 86 9.68 -7.18 -0.92
C LEU A 86 10.50 -8.34 -0.36
N ALA A 87 10.30 -8.70 0.90
CA ALA A 87 10.98 -9.81 1.59
C ALA A 87 10.44 -11.16 1.11
N GLU A 88 9.12 -11.32 0.99
CA GLU A 88 8.51 -12.50 0.36
C GLU A 88 8.85 -12.59 -1.13
N MET A 89 8.87 -11.46 -1.84
CA MET A 89 9.34 -11.43 -3.24
C MET A 89 10.83 -11.82 -3.31
N LYS A 90 11.72 -11.23 -2.51
CA LYS A 90 13.15 -11.61 -2.49
C LYS A 90 13.36 -13.07 -2.06
N ALA A 91 12.61 -13.56 -1.08
CA ALA A 91 12.69 -14.94 -0.62
C ALA A 91 12.18 -15.91 -1.70
N SER A 92 11.07 -15.60 -2.36
CA SER A 92 10.57 -16.40 -3.47
C SER A 92 11.52 -16.39 -4.66
N TYR A 93 12.07 -15.23 -5.06
CA TYR A 93 13.10 -15.16 -6.11
C TYR A 93 14.38 -15.93 -5.73
N ALA A 94 14.83 -15.85 -4.47
CA ALA A 94 15.98 -16.61 -3.99
C ALA A 94 15.70 -18.13 -3.99
N ILE A 95 14.49 -18.54 -3.60
CA ILE A 95 14.04 -19.94 -3.67
C ILE A 95 13.92 -20.40 -5.13
N VAL A 96 13.42 -19.58 -6.05
CA VAL A 96 13.35 -19.91 -7.48
C VAL A 96 14.76 -20.07 -8.07
N ALA A 97 15.67 -19.13 -7.80
CA ALA A 97 17.06 -19.24 -8.24
C ALA A 97 17.78 -20.46 -7.63
N ALA A 98 17.53 -20.77 -6.37
CA ALA A 98 18.05 -21.98 -5.73
C ALA A 98 17.44 -23.25 -6.32
N ARG A 99 16.13 -23.25 -6.63
CA ARG A 99 15.46 -24.35 -7.32
C ARG A 99 15.99 -24.55 -8.72
N ASP A 100 16.29 -23.49 -9.48
CA ASP A 100 16.90 -23.59 -10.80
C ASP A 100 18.31 -24.20 -10.71
N ALA A 101 19.11 -23.82 -9.69
CA ALA A 101 20.42 -24.41 -9.46
C ALA A 101 20.36 -25.90 -9.06
N ILE A 102 19.31 -26.31 -8.36
CA ILE A 102 19.09 -27.71 -7.94
C ILE A 102 18.40 -28.53 -9.07
N SER A 103 17.60 -27.89 -9.93
CA SER A 103 16.84 -28.55 -11.00
C SER A 103 17.65 -28.79 -12.28
N ALA A 104 18.87 -28.27 -12.38
CA ALA A 104 19.79 -28.59 -13.46
C ALA A 104 20.21 -30.09 -13.50
N THR A 105 19.84 -30.89 -12.49
CA THR A 105 20.17 -32.32 -12.42
C THR A 105 18.98 -33.29 -12.56
N GLN A 106 17.73 -32.84 -12.73
CA GLN A 106 16.62 -33.79 -13.00
C GLN A 106 15.72 -33.37 -14.17
N ARG A 107 15.80 -34.23 -15.19
CA ARG A 107 14.98 -34.27 -16.40
C ARG A 107 13.48 -34.02 -16.15
N CYS A 108 12.92 -33.17 -17.02
CA CYS A 108 11.61 -33.27 -17.67
C CYS A 108 10.34 -33.28 -16.79
N GLY A 109 9.54 -32.19 -16.87
CA GLY A 109 8.10 -32.24 -16.55
C GLY A 109 7.49 -30.93 -16.02
N PHE A 110 6.84 -30.16 -16.90
CA PHE A 110 5.78 -29.17 -16.59
C PHE A 110 4.60 -29.84 -15.83
N PRO A 111 3.66 -29.14 -15.12
CA PRO A 111 3.00 -27.90 -15.56
C PRO A 111 2.68 -26.81 -14.50
N ALA A 112 2.11 -25.72 -15.02
CA ALA A 112 1.69 -24.45 -14.40
C ALA A 112 0.49 -24.54 -13.44
N PHE A 113 0.36 -23.56 -12.54
CA PHE A 113 -0.94 -22.98 -12.12
C PHE A 113 -0.77 -21.50 -11.65
N PRO A 114 -1.60 -20.56 -12.13
CA PRO A 114 -1.61 -19.17 -11.69
C PRO A 114 -2.57 -18.99 -10.51
N PHE A 115 -2.24 -18.15 -9.53
CA PHE A 115 -3.19 -17.74 -8.49
C PHE A 115 -3.37 -16.22 -8.52
N THR A 116 -4.49 -15.79 -9.09
CA THR A 116 -5.07 -14.44 -8.99
C THR A 116 -6.05 -14.45 -7.82
N ILE A 117 -5.93 -13.51 -6.89
CA ILE A 117 -6.97 -13.28 -5.87
C ILE A 117 -7.77 -12.03 -6.26
N ARG A 118 -9.08 -12.25 -6.36
CA ARG A 118 -10.13 -11.25 -6.54
C ARG A 118 -10.68 -10.85 -5.17
#